data_AF-A0A931KG66-F1
#
_entry.id   AF-A0A931KG66-F1
#
_cell.length_a   1.000
_cell.length_b   1.000
_cell.length_c   1.000
_cell.angle_alpha   90.00
_cell.angle_beta   90.00
_cell.angle_gamma   90.00
#
_symmetry.space_group_name_H-M   'P 1'
#
loop_
_entity.id
_entity.type
_entity.pdbx_description
1 polymer ?
#
loop_
_entity_poly.entity_id
_entity_poly.type
_entity_poly.pdbx_seq_one_letter_code
_entity_poly.pdbx_strand_id
1 'polypeptide(L)'
;MDPPRSNFRTHDDARVAHLIEAFGGSGRVERAGRTTFVVANEVDSAAVRSAMVAVGRTIREIESWAAVSQAQVRNPGPSLTIGLFADLDAYDRYLVSESLRGLSGSLGMTHPVRSVCCAVVGESPHGVDARTIIAHESVHLWTLRSGLCPAWQAWPRWLHEGFAQLWDHLATAAGDPATATSQAPGSSGFRIEPNRDRQRDWRRIANSTDVERFLRTDMIRDHRRHGDDYATCWAITFALATWGEGALLPELVNHLVVQDLQPFSGVPAEKETLGWLKTRVGGKWAEFADCVASAGRT
;
A
#
# COMPACT_ATOMS: atom_id res chain seq x y z
N MET A 1 17.79 -17.39 -30.92
CA MET A 1 17.37 -18.15 -29.73
C MET A 1 16.44 -17.24 -28.95
N ASP A 2 15.16 -17.57 -28.93
CA ASP A 2 14.21 -16.88 -28.05
C ASP A 2 14.56 -17.19 -26.59
N PRO A 3 14.50 -16.22 -25.68
CA PRO A 3 14.67 -16.50 -24.25
C PRO A 3 13.55 -17.46 -23.81
N PRO A 4 13.84 -18.40 -22.90
CA PRO A 4 12.81 -19.30 -22.38
C PRO A 4 11.72 -18.46 -21.71
N ARG A 5 10.49 -18.56 -22.22
CA ARG A 5 9.28 -18.04 -21.57
C ARG A 5 9.08 -18.83 -20.28
N SER A 6 9.72 -18.39 -19.19
CA SER A 6 9.77 -19.11 -17.92
C SER A 6 8.42 -19.05 -17.18
N ASN A 7 8.02 -20.19 -16.60
CA ASN A 7 7.28 -20.51 -15.36
C ASN A 7 6.25 -19.56 -14.70
N PHE A 8 5.91 -18.37 -15.22
CA PHE A 8 5.02 -17.43 -14.54
C PHE A 8 3.59 -17.97 -14.33
N ARG A 9 3.06 -18.79 -15.25
CA ARG A 9 1.74 -19.42 -15.09
C ARG A 9 1.68 -20.32 -13.84
N THR A 10 2.74 -21.09 -13.57
CA THR A 10 2.74 -22.08 -12.48
C THR A 10 2.69 -21.45 -11.08
N HIS A 11 3.27 -20.26 -10.90
CA HIS A 11 3.24 -19.56 -9.61
C HIS A 11 1.90 -18.88 -9.33
N ASP A 12 1.25 -18.33 -10.36
CA ASP A 12 -0.08 -17.75 -10.20
C ASP A 12 -1.11 -18.86 -9.93
N ASP A 13 -0.98 -20.02 -10.58
CA ASP A 13 -1.85 -21.19 -10.33
C ASP A 13 -1.70 -21.70 -8.88
N ALA A 14 -0.49 -21.71 -8.32
CA ALA A 14 -0.26 -22.11 -6.92
C ALA A 14 -0.89 -21.12 -5.91
N ARG A 15 -0.83 -19.81 -6.17
CA ARG A 15 -1.48 -18.79 -5.34
C ARG A 15 -2.99 -18.89 -5.40
N VAL A 16 -3.53 -19.13 -6.61
CA VAL A 16 -4.96 -19.34 -6.81
C VAL A 16 -5.44 -20.59 -6.08
N ALA A 17 -4.74 -21.71 -6.25
CA ALA A 17 -5.07 -22.96 -5.56
C ALA A 17 -5.05 -22.80 -4.03
N HIS A 18 -4.04 -22.12 -3.51
CA HIS A 18 -3.92 -21.81 -2.08
C HIS A 18 -5.14 -21.02 -1.56
N LEU A 19 -5.59 -19.99 -2.27
CA LEU A 19 -6.75 -19.21 -1.86
C LEU A 19 -8.06 -20.00 -2.00
N ILE A 20 -8.20 -20.84 -3.03
CA ILE A 20 -9.37 -21.74 -3.16
C ILE A 20 -9.43 -22.72 -1.98
N GLU A 21 -8.28 -23.27 -1.57
CA GLU A 21 -8.20 -24.11 -0.37
C GLU A 21 -8.60 -23.35 0.90
N ALA A 22 -8.15 -22.10 1.05
CA ALA A 22 -8.56 -21.23 2.16
C ALA A 22 -10.07 -20.97 2.20
N PHE A 23 -10.75 -21.01 1.05
CA PHE A 23 -12.22 -20.95 0.95
C PHE A 23 -12.91 -22.32 1.11
N GLY A 24 -12.24 -23.31 1.70
CA GLY A 24 -12.79 -24.65 1.91
C GLY A 24 -12.89 -25.47 0.63
N GLY A 25 -12.07 -25.17 -0.38
CA GLY A 25 -12.04 -25.85 -1.67
C GLY A 25 -13.10 -25.35 -2.66
N SER A 26 -13.81 -24.27 -2.34
CA SER A 26 -14.84 -23.70 -3.21
C SER A 26 -14.66 -22.19 -3.37
N GLY A 27 -14.63 -21.71 -4.60
CA GLY A 27 -14.48 -20.30 -4.92
C GLY A 27 -14.43 -20.12 -6.43
N ARG A 28 -14.51 -18.87 -6.88
CA ARG A 28 -14.41 -18.52 -8.30
C ARG A 28 -13.23 -17.62 -8.57
N VAL A 29 -12.80 -17.61 -9.82
CA VAL A 29 -11.69 -16.77 -10.29
C VAL A 29 -12.21 -15.74 -11.27
N GLU A 30 -11.97 -14.47 -10.96
CA GLU A 30 -12.26 -13.33 -11.83
C GLU A 30 -10.96 -12.61 -12.21
N ARG A 31 -10.90 -12.01 -13.40
CA ARG A 31 -9.68 -11.37 -13.91
C ARG A 31 -9.96 -9.97 -14.44
N ALA A 32 -9.10 -9.02 -14.09
CA ALA A 32 -9.06 -7.67 -14.65
C ALA A 32 -7.62 -7.32 -15.03
N GLY A 33 -7.32 -7.30 -16.33
CA GLY A 33 -5.96 -7.05 -16.82
C GLY A 33 -4.98 -8.08 -16.26
N ARG A 34 -4.01 -7.61 -15.46
CA ARG A 34 -2.97 -8.44 -14.81
C ARG A 34 -3.32 -8.88 -13.39
N THR A 35 -4.50 -8.52 -12.90
CA THR A 35 -4.95 -8.87 -11.55
C THR A 35 -5.90 -10.04 -11.62
N THR A 36 -5.60 -11.08 -10.83
CA THR A 36 -6.46 -12.24 -10.61
C THR A 36 -7.10 -12.12 -9.24
N PHE A 37 -8.43 -12.15 -9.21
CA PHE A 37 -9.24 -12.17 -7.99
C PHE A 37 -9.71 -13.61 -7.76
N VAL A 38 -9.41 -14.16 -6.59
CA VAL A 38 -9.98 -15.41 -6.10
C VAL A 38 -11.03 -15.03 -5.08
N VAL A 39 -12.27 -15.42 -5.33
CA VAL A 39 -13.44 -14.88 -4.65
C VAL A 39 -14.19 -16.02 -3.99
N ALA A 40 -14.48 -15.88 -2.69
CA ALA A 40 -15.42 -16.76 -2.01
C ALA A 40 -16.80 -16.68 -2.69
N ASN A 41 -17.52 -17.81 -2.77
CA ASN A 41 -18.74 -17.91 -3.57
C ASN A 41 -19.86 -16.98 -3.09
N GLU A 42 -19.83 -16.67 -1.80
CA GLU A 42 -20.80 -15.85 -1.08
C GLU A 42 -20.61 -14.34 -1.34
N VAL A 43 -19.48 -13.92 -1.91
CA VAL A 43 -19.24 -12.50 -2.23
C VAL A 43 -20.06 -12.10 -3.45
N ASP A 44 -20.87 -11.05 -3.29
CA ASP A 44 -21.71 -10.50 -4.36
C ASP A 44 -20.88 -9.99 -5.56
N SER A 45 -21.38 -10.25 -6.78
CA SER A 45 -20.67 -9.88 -8.01
C SER A 45 -20.53 -8.38 -8.22
N ALA A 46 -21.43 -7.54 -7.69
CA ALA A 46 -21.28 -6.08 -7.75
C ALA A 46 -20.17 -5.59 -6.80
N ALA A 47 -20.06 -6.19 -5.62
CA ALA A 47 -18.94 -5.96 -4.71
C ALA A 47 -17.60 -6.34 -5.37
N VAL A 48 -17.49 -7.50 -6.02
CA VAL A 48 -16.28 -7.90 -6.77
C VAL A 48 -15.94 -6.89 -7.87
N ARG A 49 -16.90 -6.52 -8.71
CA ARG A 49 -16.67 -5.53 -9.77
C ARG A 49 -16.18 -4.20 -9.21
N SER A 50 -16.74 -3.77 -8.08
CA SER A 50 -16.34 -2.51 -7.43
C SER A 50 -14.90 -2.58 -6.91
N ALA A 51 -14.50 -3.70 -6.29
CA ALA A 51 -13.12 -3.95 -5.89
C ALA A 51 -12.16 -3.97 -7.09
N MET A 52 -12.55 -4.61 -8.20
CA MET A 52 -11.75 -4.66 -9.44
C MET A 52 -11.50 -3.26 -10.01
N VAL A 53 -12.53 -2.39 -10.02
CA VAL A 53 -12.40 -1.00 -10.49
C VAL A 53 -11.48 -0.20 -9.56
N ALA A 54 -11.67 -0.31 -8.24
CA ALA A 54 -10.84 0.40 -7.25
C ALA A 54 -9.36 0.02 -7.38
N VAL A 55 -9.04 -1.28 -7.34
CA VAL A 55 -7.66 -1.78 -7.52
C VAL A 55 -7.10 -1.36 -8.87
N GLY A 56 -7.88 -1.53 -9.95
CA GLY A 56 -7.43 -1.16 -11.30
C GLY A 56 -7.08 0.32 -11.42
N ARG A 57 -7.85 1.22 -10.79
CA ARG A 57 -7.56 2.66 -10.76
C ARG A 57 -6.30 2.95 -9.96
N THR A 58 -6.23 2.46 -8.72
CA THR A 58 -5.08 2.66 -7.83
C THR A 58 -3.76 2.21 -8.46
N ILE A 59 -3.71 1.01 -9.04
CA ILE A 59 -2.49 0.50 -9.66
C ILE A 59 -2.07 1.32 -10.89
N ARG A 60 -3.02 1.79 -11.71
CA ARG A 60 -2.69 2.66 -12.87
C ARG A 60 -2.08 3.99 -12.43
N GLU A 61 -2.58 4.59 -11.35
CA GLU A 61 -2.04 5.84 -10.84
C GLU A 61 -0.65 5.66 -10.22
N ILE A 62 -0.42 4.55 -9.50
CA ILE A 62 0.91 4.20 -8.98
C ILE A 62 1.91 3.98 -10.11
N GLU A 63 1.51 3.27 -11.17
CA GLU A 63 2.36 3.05 -12.34
C GLU A 63 2.68 4.36 -13.06
N SER A 64 1.70 5.26 -13.18
CA SER A 64 1.88 6.59 -13.76
C SER A 64 2.83 7.45 -12.92
N TRP A 65 2.68 7.44 -11.59
CA TRP A 65 3.60 8.09 -10.68
C TRP A 65 5.02 7.57 -10.82
N ALA A 66 5.20 6.24 -10.80
CA ALA A 66 6.52 5.64 -10.88
C ALA A 66 7.21 6.03 -12.20
N ALA A 67 6.47 6.06 -13.31
CA ALA A 67 6.99 6.48 -14.61
C ALA A 67 7.39 7.97 -14.63
N VAL A 68 6.53 8.87 -14.16
CA VAL A 68 6.78 10.33 -14.15
C VAL A 68 7.90 10.71 -13.19
N SER A 69 7.92 10.07 -12.01
CA SER A 69 8.90 10.35 -10.97
C SER A 69 10.24 9.63 -11.14
N GLN A 70 10.34 8.75 -12.16
CA GLN A 70 11.53 7.93 -12.40
C GLN A 70 11.89 7.04 -11.20
N ALA A 71 10.88 6.54 -10.49
CA ALA A 71 11.09 5.55 -9.45
C ALA A 71 11.57 4.21 -10.06
N GLN A 72 12.56 3.58 -9.45
CA GLN A 72 13.20 2.35 -9.93
C GLN A 72 12.30 1.15 -9.66
N VAL A 73 11.46 0.84 -10.65
CA VAL A 73 10.64 -0.37 -10.68
C VAL A 73 11.36 -1.44 -11.48
N ARG A 74 11.68 -2.58 -10.84
CA ARG A 74 12.41 -3.70 -11.48
C ARG A 74 11.51 -4.55 -12.39
N ASN A 75 10.22 -4.61 -12.10
CA ASN A 75 9.21 -5.38 -12.82
C ASN A 75 7.98 -4.49 -13.06
N PRO A 76 7.97 -3.63 -14.10
CA PRO A 76 6.89 -2.70 -14.35
C PRO A 76 5.61 -3.46 -14.67
N GLY A 77 4.70 -3.46 -13.70
CA GLY A 77 3.38 -4.02 -13.84
C GLY A 77 3.31 -5.54 -13.65
N PRO A 78 3.53 -5.98 -12.41
CA PRO A 78 3.45 -7.38 -12.02
C PRO A 78 2.02 -7.94 -12.12
N SER A 79 1.91 -9.26 -12.27
CA SER A 79 0.67 -9.97 -11.95
C SER A 79 0.42 -9.93 -10.44
N LEU A 80 -0.82 -9.61 -10.07
CA LEU A 80 -1.30 -9.56 -8.69
C LEU A 80 -2.34 -10.67 -8.47
N THR A 81 -2.30 -11.32 -7.29
CA THR A 81 -3.31 -12.29 -6.86
C THR A 81 -3.97 -11.80 -5.59
N ILE A 82 -5.29 -11.68 -5.62
CA ILE A 82 -6.09 -11.04 -4.58
C ILE A 82 -7.18 -12.01 -4.11
N GLY A 83 -7.27 -12.26 -2.81
CA GLY A 83 -8.32 -13.05 -2.17
C GLY A 83 -9.44 -12.17 -1.60
N LEU A 84 -10.69 -12.44 -1.95
CA LEU A 84 -11.85 -11.73 -1.42
C LEU A 84 -12.67 -12.67 -0.52
N PHE A 85 -12.68 -12.38 0.77
CA PHE A 85 -13.43 -13.11 1.79
C PHE A 85 -14.80 -12.47 2.00
N ALA A 86 -15.81 -13.31 2.25
CA ALA A 86 -17.18 -12.85 2.45
C ALA A 86 -17.39 -12.18 3.81
N ASP A 87 -16.76 -12.71 4.85
CA ASP A 87 -16.89 -12.25 6.23
C ASP A 87 -15.58 -12.38 7.01
N LEU A 88 -15.57 -11.76 8.20
CA LEU A 88 -14.42 -11.76 9.10
C LEU A 88 -14.10 -13.14 9.64
N ASP A 89 -15.10 -13.99 9.90
CA ASP A 89 -14.87 -15.32 10.47
C ASP A 89 -14.10 -16.21 9.49
N ALA A 90 -14.44 -16.18 8.21
CA ALA A 90 -13.73 -16.90 7.16
C ALA A 90 -12.31 -16.38 7.00
N TYR A 91 -12.13 -15.05 7.06
CA TYR A 91 -10.83 -14.42 6.96
C TYR A 91 -9.94 -14.73 8.17
N ASP A 92 -10.48 -14.68 9.40
CA ASP A 92 -9.76 -15.01 10.62
C ASP A 92 -9.33 -16.48 10.64
N ARG A 93 -10.15 -17.41 10.13
CA ARG A 93 -9.74 -18.81 9.96
C ARG A 93 -8.53 -18.94 9.04
N TYR A 94 -8.52 -18.19 7.93
CA TYR A 94 -7.38 -18.13 7.02
C TYR A 94 -6.13 -17.54 7.70
N LEU A 95 -6.27 -16.45 8.46
CA LEU A 95 -5.15 -15.88 9.22
C LEU A 95 -4.59 -16.90 10.22
N VAL A 96 -5.44 -17.65 10.92
CA VAL A 96 -5.00 -18.70 11.84
C VAL A 96 -4.27 -19.83 11.11
N SER A 97 -4.76 -20.28 9.95
CA SER A 97 -4.09 -21.34 9.18
C SER A 97 -2.71 -20.91 8.65
N GLU A 98 -2.54 -19.62 8.34
CA GLU A 98 -1.25 -19.04 7.93
C GLU A 98 -0.34 -18.66 9.12
N SER A 99 -0.72 -19.03 10.37
CA SER A 99 0.02 -18.66 11.58
C SER A 99 0.12 -17.14 11.83
N LEU A 100 -0.87 -16.39 11.35
CA LEU A 100 -1.00 -14.93 11.42
C LEU A 100 -2.06 -14.48 12.44
N ARG A 101 -2.35 -15.28 13.46
CA ARG A 101 -3.35 -15.01 14.52
C ARG A 101 -3.20 -13.64 15.21
N GLY A 102 -2.02 -13.03 15.15
CA GLY A 102 -1.78 -11.68 15.70
C GLY A 102 -2.47 -10.56 14.90
N LEU A 103 -2.98 -10.87 13.70
CA LEU A 103 -3.71 -9.97 12.82
C LEU A 103 -5.23 -10.22 12.84
N SER A 104 -5.72 -11.15 13.67
CA SER A 104 -7.16 -11.44 13.75
C SER A 104 -7.96 -10.19 14.10
N GLY A 105 -9.09 -10.01 13.42
CA GLY A 105 -9.90 -8.79 13.46
C GLY A 105 -9.43 -7.67 12.51
N SER A 106 -8.35 -7.85 11.74
CA SER A 106 -8.07 -6.95 10.62
C SER A 106 -9.06 -7.19 9.48
N LEU A 107 -9.23 -6.17 8.62
CA LEU A 107 -10.15 -6.26 7.48
C LEU A 107 -9.43 -6.67 6.18
N GLY A 108 -8.11 -6.70 6.21
CA GLY A 108 -7.26 -7.06 5.08
C GLY A 108 -5.80 -7.15 5.48
N MET A 109 -5.01 -7.77 4.60
CA MET A 109 -3.57 -7.82 4.70
C MET A 109 -2.92 -8.21 3.37
N THR A 110 -1.64 -7.87 3.25
CA THR A 110 -0.75 -8.43 2.24
C THR A 110 0.14 -9.48 2.86
N HIS A 111 0.11 -10.70 2.33
CA HIS A 111 0.97 -11.78 2.76
C HIS A 111 2.27 -11.78 1.93
N PRO A 112 3.39 -11.29 2.47
CA PRO A 112 4.61 -11.09 1.67
C PRO A 112 5.21 -12.40 1.15
N VAL A 113 5.19 -13.46 1.97
CA VAL A 113 5.72 -14.79 1.60
C VAL A 113 4.86 -15.48 0.53
N ARG A 114 3.53 -15.49 0.71
CA ARG A 114 2.60 -16.06 -0.29
C ARG A 114 2.47 -15.18 -1.53
N SER A 115 2.81 -13.90 -1.41
CA SER A 115 2.71 -12.91 -2.47
C SER A 115 1.26 -12.79 -2.97
N VAL A 116 0.33 -12.71 -2.01
CA VAL A 116 -1.09 -12.44 -2.22
C VAL A 116 -1.51 -11.31 -1.28
N CYS A 117 -2.56 -10.58 -1.63
CA CYS A 117 -3.28 -9.78 -0.66
C CYS A 117 -4.70 -10.28 -0.50
N CYS A 118 -5.29 -10.03 0.67
CA CYS A 118 -6.59 -10.53 1.05
C CYS A 118 -7.38 -9.42 1.74
N ALA A 119 -8.69 -9.36 1.52
CA ALA A 119 -9.58 -8.47 2.24
C ALA A 119 -10.97 -9.07 2.41
N VAL A 120 -11.67 -8.61 3.44
CA VAL A 120 -13.09 -8.86 3.65
C VAL A 120 -13.90 -7.84 2.85
N VAL A 121 -14.88 -8.32 2.08
CA VAL A 121 -15.73 -7.48 1.20
C VAL A 121 -17.17 -7.37 1.71
N GLY A 122 -17.53 -8.13 2.74
CA GLY A 122 -18.81 -8.00 3.43
C GLY A 122 -18.93 -6.72 4.26
N GLU A 123 -20.01 -6.62 5.03
CA GLU A 123 -20.22 -5.48 5.95
C GLU A 123 -19.07 -5.41 6.97
N SER A 124 -18.30 -4.31 6.91
CA SER A 124 -17.29 -4.02 7.91
C SER A 124 -17.97 -3.59 9.22
N PRO A 125 -17.64 -4.19 10.37
CA PRO A 125 -18.17 -3.77 11.67
C PRO A 125 -17.76 -2.33 12.04
N HIS A 126 -16.82 -1.75 11.30
CA HIS A 126 -16.30 -0.40 11.51
C HIS A 126 -16.73 0.60 10.43
N GLY A 127 -17.58 0.18 9.49
CA GLY A 127 -18.05 1.04 8.38
C GLY A 127 -16.94 1.46 7.41
N VAL A 128 -15.78 0.79 7.45
CA VAL A 128 -14.69 1.04 6.50
C VAL A 128 -15.02 0.36 5.18
N ASP A 129 -14.91 1.11 4.09
CA ASP A 129 -15.18 0.63 2.75
C ASP A 129 -14.17 -0.45 2.32
N ALA A 130 -14.67 -1.64 2.01
CA ALA A 130 -13.89 -2.77 1.51
C ALA A 130 -13.04 -2.40 0.28
N ARG A 131 -13.51 -1.47 -0.56
CA ARG A 131 -12.77 -0.99 -1.74
C ARG A 131 -11.48 -0.29 -1.33
N THR A 132 -11.52 0.51 -0.27
CA THR A 132 -10.35 1.20 0.25
C THR A 132 -9.35 0.20 0.82
N ILE A 133 -9.82 -0.77 1.60
CA ILE A 133 -8.97 -1.81 2.19
C ILE A 133 -8.29 -2.62 1.09
N ILE A 134 -9.02 -3.11 0.09
CA ILE A 134 -8.42 -3.94 -0.95
C ILE A 134 -7.49 -3.15 -1.87
N ALA A 135 -7.81 -1.88 -2.14
CA ALA A 135 -6.90 -1.00 -2.87
C ALA A 135 -5.61 -0.77 -2.09
N HIS A 136 -5.70 -0.46 -0.80
CA HIS A 136 -4.57 -0.29 0.12
C HIS A 136 -3.65 -1.52 0.11
N GLU A 137 -4.22 -2.70 0.33
CA GLU A 137 -3.45 -3.94 0.33
C GLU A 137 -2.88 -4.30 -1.05
N SER A 138 -3.58 -3.94 -2.13
CA SER A 138 -3.03 -4.11 -3.48
C SER A 138 -1.79 -3.24 -3.73
N VAL A 139 -1.66 -2.08 -3.07
CA VAL A 139 -0.44 -1.25 -3.14
C VAL A 139 0.73 -1.97 -2.50
N HIS A 140 0.55 -2.51 -1.29
CA HIS A 140 1.56 -3.33 -0.62
C HIS A 140 2.02 -4.50 -1.48
N LEU A 141 1.08 -5.24 -2.09
CA LEU A 141 1.43 -6.34 -2.98
C LEU A 141 2.15 -5.85 -4.24
N TRP A 142 1.68 -4.77 -4.87
CA TRP A 142 2.29 -4.22 -6.07
C TRP A 142 3.71 -3.74 -5.81
N THR A 143 3.98 -3.03 -4.70
CA THR A 143 5.32 -2.53 -4.36
C THR A 143 6.34 -3.67 -4.22
N LEU A 144 5.95 -4.77 -3.58
CA LEU A 144 6.77 -5.98 -3.49
C LEU A 144 7.01 -6.61 -4.87
N ARG A 145 5.94 -6.83 -5.64
CA ARG A 145 5.99 -7.57 -6.89
C ARG A 145 6.64 -6.78 -8.03
N SER A 146 6.57 -5.46 -7.97
CA SER A 146 7.20 -4.54 -8.92
C SER A 146 8.69 -4.35 -8.62
N GLY A 147 9.15 -4.79 -7.46
CA GLY A 147 10.53 -4.64 -6.99
C GLY A 147 10.85 -3.21 -6.53
N LEU A 148 9.82 -2.36 -6.37
CA LEU A 148 9.96 -1.04 -5.76
C LEU A 148 10.30 -1.15 -4.26
N CYS A 149 9.80 -2.21 -3.61
CA CYS A 149 10.21 -2.64 -2.29
C CYS A 149 10.77 -4.07 -2.43
N PRO A 150 12.11 -4.26 -2.54
CA PRO A 150 12.69 -5.55 -2.90
C PRO A 150 12.46 -6.64 -1.84
N ALA A 151 12.20 -6.25 -0.59
CA ALA A 151 11.78 -7.12 0.51
C ALA A 151 10.91 -6.32 1.47
N TRP A 152 9.97 -6.98 2.17
CA TRP A 152 9.06 -6.30 3.12
C TRP A 152 9.78 -5.56 4.26
N GLN A 153 11.03 -5.93 4.56
CA GLN A 153 11.84 -5.26 5.59
C GLN A 153 12.70 -4.13 5.02
N ALA A 154 12.73 -3.95 3.70
CA ALA A 154 13.58 -2.94 3.06
C ALA A 154 13.08 -1.52 3.31
N TRP A 155 11.78 -1.36 3.58
CA TRP A 155 11.21 -0.07 3.98
C TRP A 155 10.82 -0.11 5.46
N PRO A 156 10.96 1.02 6.18
CA PRO A 156 10.37 1.14 7.50
C PRO A 156 8.84 1.05 7.39
N ARG A 157 8.18 0.51 8.41
CA ARG A 157 6.71 0.30 8.37
C ARG A 157 5.93 1.57 8.05
N TRP A 158 6.33 2.72 8.58
CA TRP A 158 5.62 3.97 8.30
C TRP A 158 5.63 4.33 6.81
N LEU A 159 6.67 3.95 6.08
CA LEU A 159 6.74 4.20 4.64
C LEU A 159 5.82 3.24 3.89
N HIS A 160 5.76 1.96 4.29
CA HIS A 160 4.78 1.01 3.76
C HIS A 160 3.35 1.58 3.90
N GLU A 161 2.93 1.85 5.13
CA GLU A 161 1.54 2.26 5.40
C GLU A 161 1.22 3.64 4.83
N GLY A 162 2.18 4.57 4.87
CA GLY A 162 2.01 5.91 4.34
C GLY A 162 1.94 5.91 2.81
N PHE A 163 2.75 5.06 2.15
CA PHE A 163 2.73 4.93 0.70
C PHE A 163 1.42 4.31 0.21
N ALA A 164 0.92 3.26 0.86
CA ALA A 164 -0.38 2.69 0.54
C ALA A 164 -1.51 3.71 0.70
N GLN A 165 -1.52 4.45 1.81
CA GLN A 165 -2.52 5.48 2.09
C GLN A 165 -2.55 6.67 1.14
N LEU A 166 -1.44 6.97 0.43
CA LEU A 166 -1.46 8.02 -0.60
C LEU A 166 -2.55 7.78 -1.65
N TRP A 167 -2.93 6.51 -1.85
CA TRP A 167 -3.79 6.07 -2.93
C TRP A 167 -5.21 5.69 -2.48
N ASP A 168 -5.48 5.66 -1.17
CA ASP A 168 -6.77 5.24 -0.62
C ASP A 168 -7.95 6.05 -1.18
N HIS A 169 -7.76 7.36 -1.41
CA HIS A 169 -8.79 8.25 -1.93
C HIS A 169 -9.30 7.86 -3.33
N LEU A 170 -8.46 7.19 -4.14
CA LEU A 170 -8.84 6.72 -5.48
C LEU A 170 -9.86 5.59 -5.43
N ALA A 171 -9.81 4.77 -4.37
CA ALA A 171 -10.75 3.68 -4.16
C ALA A 171 -12.15 4.21 -3.82
N THR A 172 -12.23 5.26 -2.99
CA THR A 172 -13.49 5.93 -2.63
C THR A 172 -14.13 6.60 -3.86
N ALA A 173 -13.31 7.28 -4.68
CA ALA A 173 -13.78 7.95 -5.89
C ALA A 173 -14.30 6.97 -6.97
N ALA A 174 -13.85 5.72 -6.99
CA ALA A 174 -14.32 4.71 -7.95
C ALA A 174 -15.83 4.38 -7.84
N GLY A 175 -16.50 4.81 -6.78
CA GLY A 175 -17.95 4.65 -6.59
C GLY A 175 -18.82 5.70 -7.27
N ASP A 176 -18.26 6.82 -7.72
CA ASP A 176 -19.01 7.90 -8.36
C ASP A 176 -18.78 7.90 -9.88
N PRO A 177 -19.79 7.51 -10.69
CA PRO A 177 -19.69 7.54 -12.15
C PRO A 177 -19.28 8.90 -12.72
N ALA A 178 -19.57 10.01 -12.01
CA ALA A 178 -19.21 11.36 -12.44
C ALA A 178 -17.72 11.67 -12.28
N THR A 179 -16.99 10.94 -11.42
CA THR A 179 -15.54 11.12 -11.21
C THR A 179 -14.69 10.14 -12.02
N ALA A 180 -15.31 9.13 -12.63
CA ALA A 180 -14.63 8.17 -13.50
C ALA A 180 -14.20 8.76 -14.86
N THR A 181 -14.72 9.93 -15.23
CA THR A 181 -14.52 10.58 -16.53
C THR A 181 -13.57 11.78 -16.51
N SER A 182 -13.12 12.24 -15.34
CA SER A 182 -12.38 13.52 -15.22
C SER A 182 -10.85 13.43 -15.32
N GLN A 183 -10.28 12.23 -15.43
CA GLN A 183 -8.84 12.07 -15.71
C GLN A 183 -8.66 11.23 -16.98
N ALA A 184 -8.78 11.91 -18.13
CA ALA A 184 -8.35 11.34 -19.39
C ALA A 184 -6.84 11.04 -19.32
N PRO A 185 -6.37 9.90 -19.86
CA PRO A 185 -4.94 9.63 -19.95
C PRO A 185 -4.29 10.73 -20.79
N GLY A 186 -3.43 11.56 -20.19
CA GLY A 186 -2.61 12.54 -20.91
C GLY A 186 -2.84 14.02 -20.61
N SER A 187 -3.80 14.41 -19.75
CA SER A 187 -3.86 15.82 -19.30
C SER A 187 -2.91 16.07 -18.13
N SER A 188 -1.67 16.42 -18.47
CA SER A 188 -0.70 17.24 -17.71
C SER A 188 -0.78 17.21 -16.17
N GLY A 189 0.09 16.40 -15.57
CA GLY A 189 0.51 16.53 -14.17
C GLY A 189 -0.06 15.45 -13.25
N PHE A 190 0.73 14.40 -13.01
CA PHE A 190 0.52 13.55 -11.85
C PHE A 190 0.48 14.44 -10.59
N ARG A 191 -0.61 14.38 -9.81
CA ARG A 191 -0.78 15.17 -8.58
C ARG A 191 -1.24 14.27 -7.44
N ILE A 192 -0.45 14.23 -6.37
CA ILE A 192 -0.85 13.60 -5.12
C ILE A 192 -1.81 14.55 -4.43
N GLU A 193 -3.03 14.08 -4.19
CA GLU A 193 -4.06 14.85 -3.50
C GLU A 193 -4.10 14.53 -2.01
N PRO A 194 -4.48 15.51 -1.16
CA PRO A 194 -4.70 15.26 0.25
C PRO A 194 -5.82 14.23 0.48
N ASN A 195 -5.60 13.25 1.36
CA ASN A 195 -6.66 12.31 1.77
C ASN A 195 -7.62 13.01 2.76
N ARG A 196 -8.70 13.60 2.22
CA ARG A 196 -9.66 14.41 2.99
C ARG A 196 -10.36 13.65 4.12
N ASP A 197 -10.58 12.34 3.94
CA ASP A 197 -11.26 11.51 4.94
C ASP A 197 -10.41 11.32 6.20
N ARG A 198 -9.08 11.40 6.07
CA ARG A 198 -8.12 11.27 7.18
C ARG A 198 -7.68 12.61 7.79
N GLN A 199 -8.20 13.75 7.31
CA GLN A 199 -7.87 15.10 7.79
C GLN A 199 -8.36 15.42 9.22
N ARG A 200 -9.02 14.50 9.93
CA ARG A 200 -9.50 14.76 11.30
C ARG A 200 -8.53 14.28 12.39
N ASP A 201 -7.66 13.32 12.11
CA ASP A 201 -6.94 12.57 13.16
C ASP A 201 -5.43 12.91 13.31
N TRP A 202 -4.90 13.75 12.42
CA TRP A 202 -3.47 14.01 12.24
C TRP A 202 -2.86 15.12 13.11
N ARG A 203 -3.65 15.81 13.97
CA ARG A 203 -3.24 17.02 14.73
C ARG A 203 -2.16 16.79 15.81
N ARG A 204 -1.54 15.61 15.90
CA ARG A 204 -0.58 15.26 16.97
C ARG A 204 0.88 15.52 16.61
N ILE A 205 1.22 15.59 15.32
CA ILE A 205 2.57 16.01 14.90
C ILE A 205 2.60 17.54 14.95
N ALA A 206 3.16 18.08 16.03
CA ALA A 206 3.16 19.53 16.25
C ALA A 206 4.50 20.18 15.85
N ASN A 207 5.58 19.41 15.76
CA ASN A 207 6.93 19.95 15.55
C ASN A 207 7.92 18.89 15.01
N SER A 208 9.14 19.33 14.74
CA SER A 208 10.25 18.51 14.22
C SER A 208 10.76 17.40 15.13
N THR A 209 10.62 17.55 16.45
CA THR A 209 11.00 16.52 17.41
C THR A 209 10.01 15.35 17.36
N ASP A 210 8.73 15.63 17.16
CA ASP A 210 7.71 14.59 17.04
C ASP A 210 7.85 13.80 15.74
N VAL A 211 8.14 14.47 14.62
CA VAL A 211 8.45 13.81 13.34
C VAL A 211 9.67 12.89 13.48
N GLU A 212 10.76 13.41 14.05
CA GLU A 212 11.97 12.59 14.23
C GLU A 212 11.73 11.40 15.16
N ARG A 213 10.98 11.59 16.26
CA ARG A 213 10.64 10.50 17.18
C ARG A 213 9.86 9.41 16.46
N PHE A 214 8.84 9.78 15.67
CA PHE A 214 8.02 8.83 14.91
C PHE A 214 8.84 8.06 13.87
N LEU A 215 9.74 8.74 13.16
CA LEU A 215 10.61 8.09 12.18
C LEU A 215 11.60 7.09 12.79
N ARG A 216 11.85 7.16 14.11
CA ARG A 216 12.72 6.23 14.84
C ARG A 216 11.98 5.02 15.42
N THR A 217 10.66 5.11 15.56
CA THR A 217 9.87 4.05 16.21
C THR A 217 9.55 2.93 15.24
N ASP A 218 9.79 1.69 15.68
CA ASP A 218 9.15 0.52 15.10
C ASP A 218 7.68 0.54 15.54
N MET A 219 6.81 0.94 14.61
CA MET A 219 5.37 1.07 14.82
C MET A 219 4.72 -0.18 15.46
N ILE A 220 5.28 -1.39 15.29
CA ILE A 220 4.76 -2.63 15.88
C ILE A 220 4.62 -2.54 17.41
N ARG A 221 5.56 -1.86 18.08
CA ARG A 221 5.71 -1.97 19.53
C ARG A 221 4.88 -0.94 20.31
N ASP A 222 4.48 0.16 19.67
CA ASP A 222 3.89 1.33 20.35
C ASP A 222 2.46 1.69 19.91
N HIS A 223 1.78 0.86 19.10
CA HIS A 223 0.38 1.07 18.66
C HIS A 223 -0.63 1.34 19.81
N ARG A 224 -0.30 1.01 21.06
CA ARG A 224 -1.17 1.28 22.22
C ARG A 224 -0.99 2.68 22.83
N ARG A 225 0.04 3.44 22.44
CA ARG A 225 0.38 4.74 23.04
C ARG A 225 0.14 5.93 22.12
N HIS A 226 0.03 5.70 20.81
CA HIS A 226 -0.09 6.74 19.81
C HIS A 226 -1.45 6.64 19.10
N GLY A 227 -1.89 7.72 18.46
CA GLY A 227 -3.26 7.83 17.94
C GLY A 227 -3.45 7.04 16.65
N ASP A 228 -4.05 7.66 15.63
CA ASP A 228 -4.05 7.11 14.28
C ASP A 228 -2.64 7.22 13.66
N ASP A 229 -1.77 6.25 13.98
CA ASP A 229 -0.39 6.18 13.46
C ASP A 229 -0.39 6.16 11.91
N TYR A 230 -1.42 5.57 11.30
CA TYR A 230 -1.60 5.53 9.85
C TYR A 230 -1.70 6.94 9.27
N ALA A 231 -2.48 7.83 9.89
CA ALA A 231 -2.57 9.24 9.45
C ALA A 231 -1.21 9.96 9.52
N THR A 232 -0.37 9.61 10.51
CA THR A 232 0.99 10.14 10.63
C THR A 232 1.90 9.61 9.53
N CYS A 233 1.84 8.32 9.22
CA CYS A 233 2.55 7.72 8.08
C CYS A 233 2.18 8.44 6.78
N TRP A 234 0.89 8.64 6.54
CA TRP A 234 0.40 9.33 5.37
C TRP A 234 0.94 10.76 5.30
N ALA A 235 0.86 11.55 6.37
CA ALA A 235 1.30 12.95 6.38
C ALA A 235 2.80 13.08 6.06
N ILE A 236 3.63 12.18 6.61
CA ILE A 236 5.07 12.13 6.31
C ILE A 236 5.30 11.78 4.85
N THR A 237 4.68 10.73 4.35
CA THR A 237 4.86 10.29 2.95
C THR A 237 4.33 11.32 1.96
N PHE A 238 3.21 11.99 2.27
CA PHE A 238 2.66 13.09 1.48
C PHE A 238 3.62 14.29 1.44
N ALA A 239 4.18 14.69 2.59
CA ALA A 239 5.19 15.74 2.66
C ALA A 239 6.40 15.35 1.79
N LEU A 240 6.93 14.13 1.91
CA LEU A 240 8.03 13.67 1.05
C LEU A 240 7.70 13.77 -0.44
N ALA A 241 6.44 13.52 -0.82
CA ALA A 241 6.03 13.54 -2.20
C ALA A 241 5.72 14.95 -2.75
N THR A 242 5.57 15.95 -1.87
CA THR A 242 5.17 17.33 -2.22
C THR A 242 6.18 18.38 -1.78
N TRP A 243 7.25 17.98 -1.08
CA TRP A 243 8.27 18.87 -0.53
C TRP A 243 9.19 19.47 -1.61
N GLY A 244 9.23 20.79 -1.69
CA GLY A 244 10.20 21.54 -2.50
C GLY A 244 10.02 21.42 -4.03
N GLU A 245 11.08 21.76 -4.77
CA GLU A 245 11.11 21.71 -6.25
C GLU A 245 11.39 20.31 -6.83
N GLY A 246 11.70 19.34 -5.97
CA GLY A 246 11.89 17.94 -6.31
C GLY A 246 11.36 17.06 -5.19
N ALA A 247 10.36 16.23 -5.50
CA ALA A 247 9.78 15.31 -4.53
C ALA A 247 10.86 14.37 -3.97
N LEU A 248 11.01 14.33 -2.64
CA LEU A 248 11.96 13.46 -1.96
C LEU A 248 11.53 11.99 -1.95
N LEU A 249 10.24 11.70 -2.12
CA LEU A 249 9.72 10.33 -2.07
C LEU A 249 10.34 9.40 -3.15
N PRO A 250 10.37 9.77 -4.45
CA PRO A 250 11.05 8.97 -5.47
C PRO A 250 12.54 8.78 -5.20
N GLU A 251 13.25 9.82 -4.73
CA GLU A 251 14.66 9.73 -4.36
C GLU A 251 14.89 8.76 -3.20
N LEU A 252 14.04 8.81 -2.17
CA LEU A 252 14.10 7.93 -1.02
C LEU A 252 13.86 6.48 -1.44
N VAL A 253 12.81 6.24 -2.21
CA VAL A 253 12.48 4.90 -2.70
C VAL A 253 13.62 4.34 -3.54
N ASN A 254 14.20 5.14 -4.44
CA ASN A 254 15.37 4.73 -5.24
C ASN A 254 16.59 4.42 -4.37
N HIS A 255 16.85 5.23 -3.35
CA HIS A 255 17.91 4.94 -2.37
C HIS A 255 17.69 3.57 -1.71
N LEU A 256 16.48 3.29 -1.23
CA LEU A 256 16.16 2.03 -0.55
C LEU A 256 16.21 0.82 -1.52
N VAL A 257 15.84 1.00 -2.79
CA VAL A 257 15.97 -0.05 -3.83
C VAL A 257 17.44 -0.36 -4.14
N VAL A 258 18.30 0.67 -4.24
CA VAL A 258 19.73 0.52 -4.57
C VAL A 258 20.51 -0.08 -3.41
N GLN A 259 20.21 0.33 -2.18
CA GLN A 259 20.85 -0.25 -0.99
C GLN A 259 20.53 -1.74 -0.83
N ASP A 260 19.48 -2.22 -1.51
CA ASP A 260 18.99 -3.60 -1.45
C ASP A 260 18.98 -4.07 0.01
N LEU A 261 18.42 -3.25 0.91
CA LEU A 261 18.50 -3.45 2.36
C LEU A 261 17.87 -4.80 2.69
N GLN A 262 18.71 -5.82 2.72
CA GLN A 262 18.34 -7.14 3.18
C GLN A 262 18.12 -7.05 4.68
N PRO A 263 17.18 -7.84 5.24
CA PRO A 263 16.95 -7.90 6.69
C PRO A 263 18.20 -8.24 7.53
N PHE A 264 19.32 -8.59 6.90
CA PHE A 264 20.59 -8.99 7.51
C PHE A 264 21.66 -7.88 7.56
N SER A 265 21.40 -6.66 7.09
CA SER A 265 22.38 -5.56 7.13
C SER A 265 22.70 -5.04 8.54
N GLY A 266 21.94 -5.47 9.56
CA GLY A 266 22.15 -5.10 10.97
C GLY A 266 21.79 -3.65 11.33
N VAL A 267 21.43 -2.83 10.34
CA VAL A 267 20.92 -1.47 10.54
C VAL A 267 19.41 -1.48 10.30
N PRO A 268 18.58 -1.11 11.30
CA PRO A 268 17.14 -0.97 11.08
C PRO A 268 16.84 0.04 9.96
N ALA A 269 15.92 -0.29 9.06
CA ALA A 269 15.55 0.56 7.91
C ALA A 269 15.15 1.98 8.35
N GLU A 270 14.61 2.12 9.56
CA GLU A 270 14.27 3.39 10.22
C GLU A 270 15.50 4.28 10.41
N LYS A 271 16.62 3.71 10.88
CA LYS A 271 17.84 4.48 11.16
C LYS A 271 18.50 4.95 9.86
N GLU A 272 18.56 4.06 8.87
CA GLU A 272 19.10 4.37 7.54
C GLU A 272 18.26 5.46 6.86
N THR A 273 16.95 5.28 6.85
CA THR A 273 16.01 6.23 6.23
C THR A 273 16.05 7.59 6.91
N LEU A 274 16.08 7.64 8.25
CA LEU A 274 16.20 8.91 8.97
C LEU A 274 17.53 9.61 8.70
N GLY A 275 18.64 8.85 8.65
CA GLY A 275 19.95 9.39 8.30
C GLY A 275 19.95 10.02 6.92
N TRP A 276 19.44 9.29 5.92
CA TRP A 276 19.29 9.77 4.56
C TRP A 276 18.42 11.03 4.49
N LEU A 277 17.26 11.03 5.16
CA LEU A 277 16.34 12.16 5.19
C LEU A 277 16.98 13.41 5.78
N LYS A 278 17.71 13.27 6.90
CA LYS A 278 18.42 14.39 7.51
C LYS A 278 19.51 14.95 6.61
N THR A 279 20.21 14.11 5.86
CA THR A 279 21.21 14.56 4.88
C THR A 279 20.55 15.32 3.72
N ARG A 280 19.42 14.83 3.20
CA ARG A 280 18.73 15.43 2.05
C ARG A 280 17.98 16.71 2.39
N VAL A 281 17.30 16.73 3.52
CA VAL A 281 16.62 17.92 4.04
C VAL A 281 17.62 18.94 4.59
N GLY A 282 18.75 18.48 5.13
CA GLY A 282 19.83 19.31 5.64
C GLY A 282 19.36 20.27 6.74
N GLY A 283 19.74 21.54 6.62
CA GLY A 283 19.37 22.60 7.58
C GLY A 283 17.87 22.93 7.61
N LYS A 284 17.06 22.38 6.70
CA LYS A 284 15.62 22.68 6.57
C LYS A 284 14.71 21.70 7.32
N TRP A 285 15.23 20.98 8.31
CA TRP A 285 14.47 19.95 9.04
C TRP A 285 13.21 20.50 9.72
N ALA A 286 13.30 21.72 10.27
CA ALA A 286 12.15 22.40 10.85
C ALA A 286 11.07 22.69 9.80
N GLU A 287 11.45 23.20 8.64
CA GLU A 287 10.51 23.49 7.56
C GLU A 287 9.86 22.19 7.03
N PHE A 288 10.63 21.08 6.91
CA PHE A 288 10.08 19.77 6.52
C PHE A 288 9.02 19.30 7.52
N ALA A 289 9.32 19.42 8.81
CA ALA A 289 8.36 19.08 9.85
C ALA A 289 7.12 19.98 9.82
N ASP A 290 7.28 21.27 9.50
CA ASP A 290 6.15 22.17 9.29
C ASP A 290 5.29 21.75 8.09
N CYS A 291 5.90 21.24 7.02
CA CYS A 291 5.15 20.67 5.90
C CYS A 291 4.39 19.41 6.31
N VAL A 292 5.01 18.47 7.04
CA VAL A 292 4.31 17.31 7.61
C VAL A 292 3.13 17.77 8.48
N ALA A 293 3.37 18.75 9.35
CA ALA A 293 2.34 19.36 10.20
C ALA A 293 1.38 20.29 9.43
N SER A 294 1.52 20.46 8.12
CA SER A 294 0.61 21.22 7.25
C SER A 294 -0.14 20.36 6.26
N ALA A 295 0.31 19.12 6.03
CA ALA A 295 -0.25 18.20 5.03
C ALA A 295 -1.76 17.98 5.19
N GLY A 296 -2.31 18.12 6.39
CA GLY A 296 -3.76 18.03 6.60
C GLY A 296 -4.51 19.38 6.70
N ARG A 297 -3.85 20.53 6.45
CA ARG A 297 -4.52 21.84 6.30
C ARG A 297 -4.96 22.12 4.85
N THR A 298 -4.47 21.36 3.89
CA THR A 298 -4.79 21.46 2.45
C THR A 298 -5.97 20.59 2.06
#